data_AF-A0A661LJQ4-F1
#
_entry.id   AF-A0A661LJQ4-F1
#
_cell.length_a   1.000
_cell.length_b   1.000
_cell.length_c   1.000
_cell.angle_alpha   90.00
_cell.angle_beta   90.00
_cell.angle_gamma   90.00
#
_symmetry.space_group_name_H-M   'P 1'
#
loop_
_entity.id
_entity.type
_entity.pdbx_description
1 polymer ?
#
loop_
_entity_poly.entity_id
_entity_poly.type
_entity_poly.pdbx_seq_one_letter_code
_entity_poly.pdbx_strand_id
1 'polypeptide(L)' 'MDIKYAITLADSILDGRELSRNQLRELADVPDSEVFQLLPGANILRDAQFGNRIHLCTISNAKAGKCPEDCAFCAP' A
#
# COMPACT_ATOMS: atom_id res chain seq x y z
N MET A 1 -10.51 7.19 10.45
CA MET A 1 -9.70 7.89 9.42
C MET A 1 -10.66 8.32 8.34
N ASP A 2 -10.80 9.63 8.05
CA ASP A 2 -11.75 10.09 7.02
C ASP A 2 -11.09 10.35 5.65
N ILE A 3 -11.93 10.40 4.60
CA ILE A 3 -11.51 10.63 3.21
C ILE A 3 -10.70 11.92 3.05
N LYS A 4 -11.10 13.01 3.71
CA LYS A 4 -10.41 14.31 3.59
C LYS A 4 -9.02 14.23 4.19
N TYR A 5 -8.89 13.54 5.31
CA TYR A 5 -7.58 13.34 5.94
C TYR A 5 -6.66 12.50 5.05
N ALA A 6 -7.15 11.42 4.44
CA ALA A 6 -6.36 10.63 3.47
C ALA A 6 -5.88 11.45 2.26
N ILE A 7 -6.73 12.34 1.73
CA ILE A 7 -6.35 13.27 0.65
C ILE A 7 -5.30 14.26 1.13
N THR A 8 -5.46 14.84 2.31
CA THR A 8 -4.50 15.81 2.88
C THR A 8 -3.12 15.19 3.08
N LEU A 9 -3.07 13.94 3.53
CA LEU A 9 -1.81 13.19 3.65
C LEU A 9 -1.16 12.99 2.27
N ALA A 10 -1.94 12.65 1.25
CA ALA A 10 -1.43 12.51 -0.11
C ALA A 10 -0.85 13.81 -0.66
N ASP A 11 -1.55 14.93 -0.51
CA ASP A 11 -1.07 16.25 -0.93
C ASP A 11 0.24 16.60 -0.22
N SER A 12 0.33 16.34 1.08
CA SER A 12 1.55 16.56 1.85
C SER A 12 2.73 15.69 1.38
N ILE A 13 2.48 14.46 0.95
CA ILE A 13 3.51 13.57 0.39
C ILE A 13 3.96 14.09 -0.98
N LEU A 14 3.04 14.57 -1.82
CA LEU A 14 3.37 15.18 -3.11
C LEU A 14 4.17 16.48 -2.95
N ASP A 15 3.96 17.22 -1.86
CA ASP A 15 4.79 18.37 -1.45
C ASP A 15 6.20 17.94 -0.97
N GLY A 16 6.52 16.64 -0.94
CA GLY A 16 7.80 16.11 -0.50
C GLY A 16 7.95 16.00 1.02
N ARG A 17 6.86 16.08 1.79
CA ARG A 17 6.91 15.89 3.25
C ARG A 17 6.80 14.41 3.59
N GLU A 18 7.65 13.96 4.50
CA GLU A 18 7.56 12.62 5.06
C GLU A 18 6.44 12.51 6.10
N LEU A 19 5.80 11.35 6.18
CA LEU A 19 4.84 11.07 7.23
C LEU A 19 5.56 10.83 8.56
N SER A 20 5.02 11.40 9.63
CA SER A 20 5.47 11.10 10.98
C SER A 20 5.16 9.65 11.36
N ARG A 21 5.91 9.12 12.35
CA ARG A 21 5.67 7.78 12.89
C ARG A 21 4.24 7.57 13.41
N ASN A 22 3.64 8.62 13.97
CA ASN A 22 2.26 8.57 14.46
C ASN A 22 1.26 8.45 13.31
N GLN A 23 1.44 9.23 12.24
CA GLN A 23 0.60 9.12 11.03
C GLN A 23 0.72 7.74 10.37
N LEU A 24 1.93 7.17 10.33
CA LEU A 24 2.14 5.80 9.85
C LEU A 24 1.41 4.77 10.73
N ARG A 25 1.44 4.95 12.05
CA ARG A 25 0.71 4.09 13.00
C ARG A 25 -0.81 4.21 12.80
N GLU A 26 -1.32 5.42 12.65
CA GLU A 26 -2.74 5.69 12.37
C GLU A 26 -3.20 5.00 11.10
N LEU A 27 -2.40 5.04 10.02
CA LEU A 27 -2.68 4.32 8.77
C LEU A 27 -2.71 2.81 8.95
N ALA A 28 -1.78 2.25 9.74
CA ALA A 28 -1.70 0.83 10.02
C ALA A 28 -2.83 0.32 10.92
N ASP A 29 -3.41 1.19 11.74
CA ASP A 29 -4.50 0.87 12.68
C ASP A 29 -5.90 1.19 12.13
N VAL A 30 -6.02 1.56 10.84
CA VAL A 30 -7.33 1.81 10.22
C VAL A 30 -8.17 0.53 10.26
N PRO A 31 -9.40 0.57 10.82
CA PRO A 31 -10.28 -0.60 10.82
C PRO A 31 -10.66 -1.03 9.40
N ASP A 32 -10.84 -2.33 9.19
CA ASP A 32 -11.23 -2.89 7.88
C ASP A 32 -12.49 -2.22 7.29
N SER A 33 -13.47 -1.87 8.14
CA SER A 33 -14.69 -1.16 7.72
C SER A 33 -14.44 0.24 7.16
N GLU A 34 -13.29 0.84 7.46
CA GLU A 34 -12.90 2.18 7.02
C GLU A 34 -11.82 2.17 5.93
N VAL A 35 -11.30 1.00 5.54
CA VAL A 35 -10.16 0.90 4.61
C VAL A 35 -10.42 1.63 3.28
N PHE A 36 -11.67 1.62 2.80
CA PHE A 36 -12.06 2.28 1.55
C PHE A 36 -11.89 3.81 1.61
N GLN A 37 -11.85 4.41 2.80
CA GLN A 37 -11.64 5.84 2.98
C GLN A 37 -10.21 6.27 2.64
N LEU A 38 -9.26 5.33 2.59
CA LEU A 38 -7.87 5.58 2.19
C LEU A 38 -7.69 5.67 0.67
N LEU A 39 -8.57 5.03 -0.11
CA LEU A 39 -8.39 4.87 -1.55
C LEU A 39 -8.26 6.20 -2.31
N PRO A 40 -9.02 7.27 -2.01
CA PRO A 40 -8.86 8.54 -2.73
C PRO A 40 -7.45 9.12 -2.60
N GLY A 41 -6.87 9.15 -1.39
CA GLY A 41 -5.50 9.62 -1.17
C GLY A 41 -4.46 8.72 -1.83
N ALA A 42 -4.59 7.40 -1.69
CA ALA A 42 -3.71 6.45 -2.36
C ALA A 42 -3.77 6.58 -3.90
N ASN A 43 -4.95 6.85 -4.46
CA ASN A 43 -5.13 7.03 -5.89
C ASN A 43 -4.47 8.31 -6.41
N ILE A 44 -4.51 9.41 -5.65
CA ILE A 44 -3.79 10.66 -5.99
C ILE A 44 -2.29 10.38 -6.14
N LEU A 45 -1.68 9.69 -5.17
CA LEU A 45 -0.27 9.32 -5.22
C LEU A 45 0.06 8.41 -6.40
N ARG A 46 -0.77 7.39 -6.62
CA ARG A 46 -0.61 6.46 -7.74
C ARG A 46 -0.68 7.18 -9.08
N ASP A 47 -1.67 8.05 -9.27
CA ASP A 47 -1.87 8.76 -10.53
C ASP A 47 -0.76 9.79 -10.80
N ALA A 48 -0.34 10.53 -9.77
CA ALA A 48 0.78 11.47 -9.89
C ALA A 48 2.08 10.79 -10.34
N GLN A 49 2.36 9.58 -9.84
CA GLN A 49 3.60 8.87 -10.15
C GLN A 49 3.53 7.99 -11.41
N PHE A 50 2.41 7.32 -11.63
CA PHE A 50 2.29 6.28 -12.66
C PHE A 50 1.28 6.62 -13.76
N GLY A 51 0.39 7.58 -13.51
CA GLY A 51 -0.78 7.86 -14.34
C GLY A 51 -1.71 6.65 -14.46
N ASN A 52 -2.44 6.59 -15.57
CA ASN A 52 -3.28 5.44 -15.91
C ASN A 52 -2.51 4.35 -16.67
N ARG A 53 -1.34 3.94 -16.15
CA ARG A 53 -0.50 2.89 -16.74
C ARG A 53 -0.37 1.70 -15.80
N ILE A 54 -0.28 0.52 -16.39
CA ILE A 54 -0.08 -0.74 -15.68
C ILE A 54 1.20 -1.38 -16.21
N HIS A 55 2.05 -1.85 -15.30
CA HIS A 55 3.21 -2.67 -15.64
C HIS A 55 2.85 -4.14 -15.39
N LEU A 56 2.99 -4.96 -16.43
CA LEU A 56 2.79 -6.40 -16.34
C LEU A 56 4.13 -7.10 -16.13
N CYS A 57 4.22 -7.91 -15.08
CA CYS A 57 5.38 -8.74 -14.78
C CYS A 57 4.94 -10.20 -14.61
N THR A 58 5.63 -11.12 -15.27
CA THR A 58 5.36 -12.56 -15.16
C THR A 58 6.13 -13.15 -13.99
N ILE A 59 5.41 -13.73 -13.03
CA ILE A 59 6.02 -14.54 -11.97
C ILE A 59 6.24 -15.95 -12.53
N SER A 60 7.51 -16.35 -12.70
CA SER A 60 7.87 -17.72 -13.09
C SER A 60 8.30 -18.52 -11.86
N ASN A 61 7.45 -19.45 -11.44
CA ASN A 61 7.68 -20.26 -10.25
C ASN A 61 8.49 -21.55 -10.54
N ALA A 62 9.53 -21.44 -11.37
CA ALA A 62 10.28 -22.60 -11.89
C ALA A 62 11.10 -23.37 -10.83
N LYS A 63 11.14 -22.89 -9.58
CA LYS A 63 11.94 -23.47 -8.48
C LYS A 63 11.16 -23.67 -7.16
N ALA A 64 9.82 -23.56 -7.14
CA ALA A 64 9.04 -23.86 -5.94
C ALA A 64 9.07 -25.35 -5.55
N GLY A 65 8.78 -25.62 -4.27
CA GLY A 65 8.61 -26.99 -3.74
C GLY A 65 9.88 -27.69 -3.28
N LYS A 66 11.02 -26.97 -3.17
CA LYS A 66 12.28 -27.50 -2.63
C LYS A 66 12.87 -26.64 -1.51
N CYS A 67 12.04 -25.79 -0.91
CA CYS A 67 12.46 -25.02 0.25
C CYS A 67 12.56 -25.96 1.46
N PRO A 68 13.71 -26.02 2.16
CA PRO A 68 13.86 -26.86 3.35
C PRO A 68 13.21 -26.24 4.60
N GLU A 69 12.77 -24.99 4.51
CA GLU A 69 12.18 -24.25 5.62
C GLU A 69 10.73 -24.72 5.90
N ASP A 70 10.37 -24.80 7.18
CA ASP A 70 9.05 -25.21 7.64
C ASP A 70 8.25 -24.00 8.14
N CYS A 71 7.92 -23.09 7.23
CA CYS A 71 7.19 -21.87 7.55
C CYS A 71 5.68 -22.14 7.61
N ALA A 72 5.05 -21.94 8.77
CA ALA A 72 3.62 -22.23 9.01
C ALA A 72 2.63 -21.45 8.11
N PHE A 73 3.05 -20.33 7.54
CA PHE A 73 2.24 -19.49 6.65
C PHE A 73 2.51 -19.76 5.16
N CYS A 74 3.56 -20.51 4.83
CA CYS A 74 3.88 -20.85 3.46
C CYS A 74 3.12 -22.09 3.01
N ALA A 75 2.72 -22.12 1.73
CA ALA A 75 2.25 -23.34 1.11
C ALA A 75 3.38 -24.39 1.11
N PRO A 76 3.05 -25.68 1.35
CA PRO A 76 4.01 -26.77 1.23
C PRO A 76 4.65 -26.86 -0.15
#